data_AF-A0A9P6NN62-F1
#
_entry.id   AF-A0A9P6NN62-F1
#
_cell.length_a   1.000
_cell.length_b   1.000
_cell.length_c   1.000
_cell.angle_alpha   90.00
_cell.angle_beta   90.00
_cell.angle_gamma   90.00
#
_symmetry.space_group_name_H-M   'P 1'
#
loop_
_entity.id
_entity.type
_entity.pdbx_description
1 polymer ?
#
loop_
_entity_poly.entity_id
_entity_poly.type
_entity_poly.pdbx_seq_one_letter_code
_entity_poly.pdbx_strand_id
1 'polypeptide(L)'
;MGSVQRTLSHIEYEHVQITLQIGGLMVPNWASIQRIRADLCKCLGLKVANTTSPLGNPCFSLDIQEILKQELANPLVWPHLICVPESSDTGVVNWLSKSWKW
;
A
#
# COMPACT_ATOMS: atom_id res chain seq x y z
N MET A 1 -0.06 4.50 10.05
CA MET A 1 -0.31 3.46 11.07
C MET A 1 0.47 2.21 10.67
N GLY A 2 1.50 1.82 11.42
CA GLY A 2 2.29 0.61 11.13
C GLY A 2 1.67 -0.61 11.82
N SER A 3 1.37 -1.67 11.06
CA SER A 3 0.92 -2.95 11.63
C SER A 3 2.13 -3.80 11.98
N VAL A 4 2.14 -4.42 13.16
CA VAL A 4 3.11 -5.46 13.48
C VAL A 4 2.76 -6.69 12.64
N GLN A 5 3.56 -6.95 11.60
CA GLN A 5 3.43 -8.15 10.79
C GLN A 5 4.48 -9.14 11.26
N ARG A 6 4.05 -10.28 11.82
CA ARG A 6 4.95 -11.44 11.93
C ARG A 6 5.19 -11.95 10.53
N THR A 7 6.36 -11.67 9.97
CA THR A 7 6.80 -12.27 8.72
C THR A 7 7.13 -13.73 8.98
N LEU A 8 6.41 -14.64 8.32
CA LEU A 8 6.84 -16.04 8.22
C LEU A 8 8.25 -16.06 7.61
N SER A 9 9.15 -16.80 8.26
CA SER A 9 10.43 -17.13 7.65
C SER A 9 10.20 -18.03 6.42
N HIS A 10 11.19 -18.05 5.53
CA HIS A 10 11.17 -18.92 4.35
C HIS A 10 10.90 -20.39 4.72
N ILE A 11 11.58 -20.86 5.77
CA ILE A 11 11.51 -22.24 6.25
C ILE A 11 10.12 -22.57 6.81
N GLU A 12 9.55 -21.65 7.61
CA GLU A 12 8.17 -21.83 8.12
C GLU A 12 7.15 -21.88 6.98
N TYR A 13 7.33 -21.03 5.96
CA TYR A 13 6.47 -21.05 4.79
C TYR A 13 6.58 -22.36 4.01
N GLU A 14 7.80 -22.87 3.78
CA GLU A 14 8.02 -24.15 3.10
C GLU A 14 7.35 -25.32 3.85
N HIS A 15 7.45 -25.36 5.18
CA HIS A 15 6.75 -26.38 5.97
C HIS A 15 5.23 -26.33 5.81
N VAL A 16 4.65 -25.12 5.85
CA VAL A 16 3.22 -24.92 5.63
C VAL A 16 2.83 -25.30 4.19
N GLN A 17 3.66 -24.94 3.22
CA GLN A 17 3.44 -25.28 1.81
C GLN A 17 3.40 -26.79 1.60
N ILE A 18 4.36 -27.54 2.16
CA ILE A 18 4.40 -29.01 2.06
C ILE A 18 3.17 -29.62 2.72
N THR A 19 2.81 -29.14 3.91
CA THR A 19 1.62 -29.64 4.64
C THR A 19 0.34 -29.44 3.84
N LEU A 20 0.17 -28.27 3.21
CA LEU A 20 -0.98 -27.97 2.36
C LEU A 20 -0.97 -28.80 1.07
N GLN A 21 0.20 -29.07 0.49
CA GLN A 21 0.34 -29.94 -0.68
C GLN A 21 -0.05 -31.39 -0.39
N ILE A 22 0.28 -31.90 0.81
CA ILE A 22 -0.19 -33.22 1.27
C ILE A 22 -1.73 -33.25 1.35
N GLY A 23 -2.35 -32.12 1.75
CA GLY A 23 -3.80 -31.94 1.74
C GLY A 23 -4.41 -31.71 0.35
N GLY A 24 -3.64 -31.81 -0.73
CA GLY A 24 -4.10 -31.63 -2.11
C GLY A 24 -4.21 -30.17 -2.57
N LEU A 25 -3.74 -29.21 -1.77
CA LEU A 25 -3.75 -27.79 -2.14
C LEU A 25 -2.43 -27.40 -2.82
N MET A 26 -2.51 -26.97 -4.09
CA MET A 26 -1.36 -26.38 -4.78
C MET A 26 -1.16 -24.93 -4.34
N VAL A 27 -0.19 -24.72 -3.45
CA VAL A 27 0.24 -23.39 -3.02
C VAL A 27 1.51 -22.99 -3.79
N PRO A 28 1.60 -21.76 -4.32
CA PRO A 28 2.79 -21.28 -5.02
C PRO A 28 4.04 -21.28 -4.12
N ASN A 29 5.21 -21.46 -4.74
CA ASN A 29 6.49 -21.31 -4.06
C ASN A 29 6.64 -19.88 -3.49
N TRP A 30 7.36 -19.74 -2.38
CA TRP A 30 7.75 -18.46 -1.79
C TRP A 30 8.25 -17.45 -2.82
N ALA A 31 9.13 -17.86 -3.74
CA ALA A 31 9.65 -16.97 -4.78
C ALA A 31 8.53 -16.43 -5.69
N SER A 32 7.53 -17.24 -6.00
CA SER A 32 6.36 -16.81 -6.79
C SER A 32 5.50 -15.81 -6.03
N ILE A 33 5.29 -16.02 -4.72
CA ILE A 33 4.59 -15.03 -3.88
C ILE A 33 5.34 -13.71 -3.83
N GLN A 34 6.67 -13.75 -3.68
CA GLN A 34 7.50 -12.54 -3.67
C GLN A 34 7.44 -11.78 -5.00
N ARG A 35 7.42 -12.50 -6.14
CA ARG A 35 7.23 -11.89 -7.47
C ARG A 35 5.86 -11.25 -7.60
N ILE A 36 4.79 -11.98 -7.27
CA ILE A 36 3.43 -11.45 -7.34
C ILE A 36 3.30 -10.20 -6.46
N ARG A 37 3.88 -10.22 -5.25
CA ARG A 37 3.92 -9.06 -4.37
C ARG A 37 4.65 -7.88 -5.02
N ALA A 38 5.84 -8.12 -5.58
CA ALA A 38 6.62 -7.08 -6.25
C ALA A 38 5.88 -6.51 -7.47
N ASP A 39 5.21 -7.35 -8.25
CA ASP A 39 4.44 -6.95 -9.41
C ASP A 39 3.20 -6.15 -9.01
N LEU A 40 2.47 -6.56 -7.96
CA LEU A 40 1.38 -5.78 -7.40
C LEU A 40 1.86 -4.41 -6.89
N CYS A 41 2.98 -4.36 -6.16
CA CYS A 41 3.56 -3.09 -5.72
C CYS A 41 3.92 -2.19 -6.91
N LYS A 42 4.47 -2.75 -8.00
CA LYS A 42 4.75 -1.99 -9.23
C LYS A 42 3.49 -1.49 -9.91
N CYS A 43 2.49 -2.36 -10.08
CA CYS A 43 1.21 -2.01 -10.73
C CYS A 43 0.47 -0.90 -9.99
N LEU A 44 0.52 -0.92 -8.66
CA LEU A 44 -0.15 0.06 -7.80
C LEU A 44 0.73 1.26 -7.44
N GLY A 45 2.00 1.29 -7.86
CA GLY A 45 2.94 2.36 -7.50
C GLY A 45 3.29 2.42 -6.01
N LEU A 46 3.02 1.35 -5.25
CA LEU A 46 3.16 1.32 -3.81
C LEU A 46 4.63 1.21 -3.40
N LYS A 47 5.12 2.20 -2.66
CA LYS A 47 6.42 2.15 -1.98
C LYS A 47 6.24 1.64 -0.55
N VAL A 48 6.72 0.42 -0.30
CA VAL A 48 6.77 -0.16 1.04
C VAL A 48 8.04 0.35 1.73
N ALA A 49 7.87 1.12 2.80
CA ALA A 49 8.94 1.50 3.70
C ALA A 49 9.08 0.45 4.80
N ASN A 50 10.30 -0.09 4.93
CA ASN A 50 10.67 -0.99 6.00
C ASN A 50 11.30 -0.15 7.11
N THR A 51 10.66 -0.11 8.28
CA THR A 51 11.18 0.56 9.47
C THR A 51 11.34 -0.46 10.59
N THR A 52 12.35 -0.32 11.43
CA THR A 52 12.49 -1.16 12.62
C THR A 52 11.94 -0.39 13.80
N SER A 53 10.98 -0.97 14.52
CA SER A 53 10.47 -0.37 15.75
C SER A 53 11.58 -0.28 16.81
N PRO A 54 11.48 0.62 17.80
CA PRO A 54 12.42 0.67 18.92
C PRO A 54 12.54 -0.66 19.70
N LEU A 55 11.52 -1.52 19.59
CA LEU A 55 11.48 -2.86 20.18
C LEU A 55 12.11 -3.96 19.29
N GLY A 56 12.81 -3.57 18.21
CA GLY A 56 13.50 -4.50 17.32
C GLY A 56 12.62 -5.27 16.33
N ASN A 57 11.31 -5.01 16.32
CA ASN A 57 10.39 -5.67 15.39
C ASN A 57 10.37 -4.97 14.03
N PRO A 58 10.37 -5.72 12.91
CA PRO A 58 10.20 -5.14 11.59
C PRO A 58 8.76 -4.61 11.44
N CYS A 59 8.66 -3.35 11.00
CA CYS A 59 7.41 -2.67 10.69
C CYS A 59 7.40 -2.34 9.20
N PHE A 60 6.30 -2.70 8.55
CA PHE A 60 6.06 -2.33 7.15
C PHE A 60 5.02 -1.21 7.13
N SER A 61 5.36 -0.11 6.47
CA SER A 61 4.45 1.01 6.28
C SER A 61 4.47 1.41 4.82
N LEU A 62 3.30 1.70 4.25
CA LEU A 62 3.24 2.41 2.97
C LEU A 62 3.49 3.89 3.20
N ASP A 63 4.04 4.55 2.19
CA ASP A 63 4.14 6.01 2.22
C ASP A 63 2.75 6.64 2.37
N ILE A 64 2.64 7.61 3.27
CA ILE A 64 1.36 8.21 3.61
C ILE A 64 0.77 9.00 2.44
N GLN A 65 1.63 9.58 1.61
CA GLN A 65 1.19 10.27 0.40
C GLN A 65 0.55 9.31 -0.60
N GLU A 66 1.11 8.11 -0.76
CA GLU A 66 0.55 7.08 -1.64
C GLU A 66 -0.78 6.54 -1.12
N ILE A 67 -0.90 6.30 0.20
CA ILE A 67 -2.19 5.93 0.81
C ILE A 67 -3.24 7.01 0.53
N LEU A 68 -2.92 8.28 0.79
CA LEU A 68 -3.85 9.38 0.58
C LEU A 68 -4.23 9.54 -0.90
N LYS A 69 -3.31 9.36 -1.84
CA LYS A 69 -3.62 9.37 -3.27
C LYS A 69 -4.62 8.27 -3.62
N GLN A 70 -4.43 7.06 -3.09
CA GLN A 70 -5.32 5.93 -3.36
C GLN A 70 -6.71 6.14 -2.76
N GLU A 71 -6.80 6.67 -1.53
CA GLU A 71 -8.07 7.01 -0.88
C GLU A 71 -8.81 8.14 -1.61
N LEU A 72 -8.10 9.17 -2.06
CA LEU A 72 -8.69 10.26 -2.85
C LEU A 72 -9.10 9.83 -4.27
N ALA A 73 -8.42 8.84 -4.84
CA ALA A 73 -8.76 8.25 -6.13
C ALA A 73 -9.93 7.26 -6.04
N ASN A 74 -10.43 6.96 -4.84
CA ASN A 74 -11.54 6.05 -4.65
C ASN A 74 -12.83 6.65 -5.26
N PRO A 75 -13.45 6.00 -6.27
CA PRO A 75 -14.66 6.53 -6.91
C PRO A 75 -15.86 6.62 -5.97
N LEU A 76 -15.84 5.93 -4.82
CA LEU A 76 -16.86 6.04 -3.78
C LEU A 76 -16.65 7.28 -2.90
N VAL A 77 -15.41 7.72 -2.71
CA VAL A 77 -15.06 8.90 -1.91
C VAL A 77 -15.15 10.16 -2.75
N TRP A 78 -14.86 10.06 -4.05
CA TRP A 78 -14.87 11.17 -5.00
C TRP A 78 -16.13 12.06 -4.97
N PRO A 79 -17.36 11.53 -4.92
CA PRO A 79 -18.58 12.35 -4.87
C PRO A 79 -18.74 13.15 -3.58
N HIS A 80 -18.00 12.79 -2.53
CA HIS A 80 -18.04 13.44 -1.22
C HIS A 80 -16.90 14.45 -1.02
N LEU A 81 -15.96 14.55 -1.97
CA LEU A 81 -14.88 15.52 -1.93
C LEU A 81 -15.35 16.89 -2.45
N ILE A 82 -15.29 17.90 -1.59
CA ILE A 82 -15.54 19.29 -1.98
C ILE A 82 -14.21 19.89 -2.47
N CYS A 83 -14.04 19.99 -3.79
CA CYS A 83 -12.92 20.71 -4.38
C CYS A 83 -13.23 22.21 -4.37
N VAL A 84 -12.68 22.95 -3.40
CA VAL A 84 -12.81 24.40 -3.37
C VAL A 84 -11.78 24.99 -4.36
N PRO A 85 -12.21 25.73 -5.38
CA PRO A 85 -11.28 26.42 -6.27
C PRO A 85 -10.61 27.58 -5.53
N GLU A 86 -9.32 27.77 -5.78
CA GLU A 86 -8.61 28.98 -5.36
C GLU A 86 -9.12 30.14 -6.23
N SER A 87 -9.85 31.07 -5.64
CA SER A 87 -10.38 32.24 -6.35
C SER A 87 -9.21 33.17 -6.69
N SER A 88 -8.79 33.17 -7.95
CA SER A 88 -7.96 34.23 -8.49
C SER A 88 -8.78 35.52 -8.57
N ASP A 89 -8.15 36.67 -8.31
CA ASP A 89 -8.77 38.01 -8.36
C ASP A 89 -9.41 38.35 -9.73
N THR A 90 -9.14 37.54 -10.76
CA THR A 90 -9.66 37.69 -12.12
C THR A 90 -10.88 36.81 -12.43
N GLY A 91 -11.41 36.07 -11.46
CA GLY A 91 -12.66 35.30 -11.61
C GLY A 91 -12.56 34.07 -12.52
N VAL A 92 -11.38 33.76 -13.04
CA VAL A 92 -11.13 32.58 -13.87
C VAL A 92 -10.43 31.51 -13.04
N VAL A 93 -11.16 30.46 -12.69
CA VAL A 93 -10.62 29.26 -12.05
C VAL A 93 -9.80 28.48 -13.09
N ASN A 94 -8.50 28.77 -13.15
CA ASN A 94 -7.62 28.21 -14.18
C ASN A 94 -6.92 26.90 -13.74
N TRP A 95 -6.98 26.55 -12.44
CA TRP A 95 -6.31 25.36 -11.92
C TRP A 95 -6.87 24.96 -10.55
N LEU A 96 -6.99 23.64 -10.30
CA LEU A 96 -7.28 23.07 -8.98
C LEU A 96 -5.94 22.81 -8.26
N SER A 97 -5.31 23.87 -7.74
CA SER A 97 -4.13 23.73 -6.87
C SER A 97 -4.56 23.10 -5.56
N LYS A 98 -4.04 21.90 -5.26
CA LYS A 98 -4.06 21.40 -3.88
C LYS A 98 -3.33 22.42 -3.03
N SER A 99 -4.00 22.94 -2.00
CA SER A 99 -3.42 23.96 -1.12
C SER A 99 -2.08 23.47 -0.56
N TRP A 100 -1.07 24.35 -0.56
CA TRP A 100 0.27 24.15 0.02
C TRP A 100 0.26 23.90 1.55
N LYS A 101 -0.91 23.76 2.17
CA LYS A 101 -1.06 23.74 3.62
C LYS A 101 -0.97 22.32 4.20
N TRP A 102 -0.12 21.45 3.64
CA TRP A 102 0.32 20.18 4.26
C TRP A 102 1.70 19.80 3.71
#